data_AF-A0A4Y2X8N8-F1
#
_entry.id   AF-A0A4Y2X8N8-F1
#
_cell.length_a   1.000
_cell.length_b   1.000
_cell.length_c   1.000
_cell.angle_alpha   90.00
_cell.angle_beta   90.00
_cell.angle_gamma   90.00
#
_symmetry.space_group_name_H-M   'P 1'
#
loop_
_entity.id
_entity.type
_entity.pdbx_description
1 polymer ?
#
loop_
_entity_poly.entity_id
_entity_poly.type
_entity_poly.pdbx_seq_one_letter_code
_entity_poly.pdbx_strand_id
1 'polypeptide(L)'
;MASNLRSGDRNIYLIGSERHQITRCKLPSNRQVLSVLFYNLHEVKLSIRESANLVVRECLIFWEKARIPTRATPHCVEKIMKMYNYWRNLQKSACRRSEKPEENERNFISDLNNLFDIAHANALEIIKIEEDRKFLLSQREPGRRGCLMGIDMKLAKREKGYY
;
A
#
# COMPACT_ATOMS: atom_id res chain seq x y z
N MET A 1 22.20 23.20 -20.15
CA MET A 1 22.73 22.34 -19.07
C MET A 1 21.68 21.28 -18.76
N ALA A 2 21.88 20.07 -19.26
CA ALA A 2 20.96 18.96 -19.02
C ALA A 2 21.24 18.40 -17.62
N SER A 3 20.28 18.56 -16.71
CA SER A 3 20.33 17.92 -15.39
C SER A 3 20.20 16.41 -15.58
N ASN A 4 21.30 15.70 -15.38
CA ASN A 4 21.34 14.24 -15.31
C ASN A 4 20.36 13.75 -14.25
N LEU A 5 19.19 13.26 -14.68
CA LEU A 5 18.30 12.45 -13.85
C LEU A 5 19.05 11.17 -13.52
N ARG A 6 19.60 11.09 -12.30
CA ARG A 6 20.06 9.84 -11.70
C ARG A 6 18.84 8.95 -11.43
N SER A 7 18.27 8.31 -12.45
CA SER A 7 17.42 7.13 -12.24
C SER A 7 18.30 5.89 -12.27
N GLY A 8 19.18 5.78 -11.26
CA GLY A 8 19.73 4.49 -10.90
C GLY A 8 18.63 3.73 -10.18
N ASP A 9 17.71 3.12 -10.93
CA ASP A 9 16.62 2.30 -10.37
C ASP A 9 17.25 1.13 -9.61
N ARG A 10 17.47 1.32 -8.30
CA ARG A 10 17.89 0.23 -7.43
C ARG A 10 16.76 -0.78 -7.39
N ASN A 11 17.04 -1.96 -7.93
CA ASN A 11 16.10 -3.07 -7.92
C ASN A 11 16.11 -3.72 -6.54
N ILE A 12 14.99 -3.62 -5.83
CA ILE A 12 14.79 -4.28 -4.54
C ILE A 12 14.40 -5.74 -4.80
N TYR A 13 15.09 -6.66 -4.12
CA TYR A 13 14.83 -8.10 -4.18
C TYR A 13 13.32 -8.43 -4.15
N LEU A 14 12.82 -9.14 -5.17
CA LEU A 14 11.41 -9.54 -5.39
C LEU A 14 10.39 -8.40 -5.61
N ILE A 15 10.72 -7.15 -5.29
CA ILE A 15 9.78 -6.02 -5.27
C ILE A 15 9.88 -5.17 -6.52
N GLY A 16 11.07 -5.02 -7.11
CA GLY A 16 11.30 -4.14 -8.25
C GLY A 16 11.86 -2.78 -7.82
N SER A 17 11.55 -1.74 -8.59
CA SER A 17 12.07 -0.39 -8.32
C SER A 17 11.41 0.29 -7.13
N GLU A 18 12.21 1.11 -6.46
CA GLU A 18 11.77 2.09 -5.47
C GLU A 18 10.88 3.15 -6.12
N ARG A 19 9.95 3.72 -5.33
CA ARG A 19 9.09 4.81 -5.77
C ARG A 19 9.03 5.84 -4.66
N HIS A 20 9.15 7.13 -4.96
CA HIS A 20 9.10 8.17 -3.94
C HIS A 20 7.69 8.40 -3.36
N GLN A 21 6.65 7.93 -4.05
CA GLN A 21 5.26 8.07 -3.63
C GLN A 21 4.39 6.95 -4.21
N ILE A 22 3.28 6.67 -3.53
CA ILE A 22 2.19 5.80 -3.98
C ILE A 22 1.42 6.54 -5.06
N THR A 23 1.71 6.23 -6.32
CA THR A 23 0.93 6.72 -7.47
C THR A 23 -0.09 5.66 -7.88
N ARG A 24 -1.37 6.05 -8.06
CA ARG A 24 -2.45 5.39 -8.86
C ARG A 24 -3.83 5.86 -8.40
N CYS A 25 -4.87 5.43 -9.11
CA CYS A 25 -6.28 5.65 -8.78
C CYS A 25 -6.92 4.49 -7.99
N LYS A 26 -6.15 3.62 -7.32
CA LYS A 26 -6.66 2.45 -6.57
C LYS A 26 -6.21 2.52 -5.11
N LEU A 27 -6.83 1.74 -4.22
CA LEU A 27 -6.29 1.58 -2.88
C LEU A 27 -4.89 0.94 -2.95
N PRO A 28 -3.93 1.34 -2.09
CA PRO A 28 -2.53 0.91 -2.21
C PRO A 28 -2.35 -0.61 -2.21
N SER A 29 -1.45 -1.13 -3.06
CA SER A 29 -1.00 -2.53 -2.92
C SER A 29 0.21 -2.66 -2.02
N ASN A 30 0.45 -3.90 -1.56
CA ASN A 30 1.65 -4.28 -0.82
C ASN A 30 2.94 -3.83 -1.51
N ARG A 31 3.04 -4.00 -2.85
CA ARG A 31 4.18 -3.53 -3.65
C ARG A 31 4.39 -2.03 -3.55
N GLN A 32 3.33 -1.24 -3.71
CA GLN A 32 3.45 0.23 -3.67
C GLN A 32 3.93 0.69 -2.29
N VAL A 33 3.35 0.13 -1.23
CA VAL A 33 3.73 0.39 0.16
C VAL A 33 5.20 0.08 0.40
N LEU A 34 5.68 -1.09 -0.05
CA LEU A 34 7.08 -1.46 0.12
C LEU A 34 8.02 -0.61 -0.75
N SER A 35 7.65 -0.30 -2.00
CA SER A 35 8.46 0.56 -2.88
C SER A 35 8.71 1.95 -2.29
N VAL A 36 7.72 2.55 -1.62
CA VAL A 36 7.89 3.83 -0.91
C VAL A 36 8.66 3.67 0.39
N LEU A 37 8.40 2.60 1.14
CA LEU A 37 9.17 2.29 2.34
C LEU A 37 10.67 2.22 2.01
N PHE A 38 11.05 1.52 0.95
CA PHE A 38 12.46 1.38 0.54
C PHE A 38 13.06 2.68 0.01
N TYR A 39 12.32 3.49 -0.73
CA TYR A 39 12.78 4.82 -1.11
C TYR A 39 13.17 5.66 0.11
N ASN A 40 12.30 5.69 1.13
CA ASN A 40 12.56 6.41 2.37
C ASN A 40 13.79 5.85 3.13
N LEU A 41 13.99 4.53 3.11
CA LEU A 41 15.15 3.89 3.75
C LEU A 41 16.46 4.15 2.99
N HIS A 42 16.44 4.05 1.67
CA HIS A 42 17.63 4.02 0.84
C HIS A 42 18.06 5.40 0.35
N GLU A 43 17.11 6.27 0.00
CA GLU A 43 17.37 7.59 -0.55
C GLU A 43 17.24 8.67 0.53
N VAL A 44 16.16 8.63 1.34
CA VAL A 44 15.93 9.63 2.40
C VAL A 44 16.68 9.30 3.69
N LYS A 45 17.12 8.05 3.87
CA LYS A 45 17.88 7.56 5.05
C LYS A 45 17.14 7.64 6.38
N LEU A 46 15.81 7.48 6.34
CA LEU A 46 14.99 7.41 7.56
C LEU A 46 15.10 6.05 8.24
N SER A 47 14.79 6.00 9.54
CA SER A 47 14.61 4.72 10.21
C SER A 47 13.40 3.97 9.65
N ILE A 48 13.37 2.64 9.84
CA ILE A 48 12.23 1.83 9.42
C ILE A 48 10.91 2.28 10.03
N ARG A 49 10.92 2.73 11.28
CA ARG A 49 9.69 3.13 11.96
C ARG A 49 9.21 4.50 11.48
N GLU A 50 10.10 5.47 11.28
CA GLU A 50 9.75 6.76 10.69
C GLU A 50 9.22 6.59 9.27
N SER A 51 9.91 5.78 8.46
CA SER A 51 9.50 5.44 7.10
C SER A 51 8.12 4.77 7.07
N ALA A 52 7.86 3.78 7.93
CA ALA A 52 6.55 3.13 8.01
C ALA A 52 5.43 4.10 8.41
N ASN A 53 5.68 5.04 9.33
CA ASN A 53 4.70 6.07 9.68
C ASN A 53 4.38 6.98 8.49
N LEU A 54 5.39 7.41 7.72
CA LEU A 54 5.18 8.20 6.50
C LEU A 54 4.33 7.46 5.48
N VAL A 55 4.66 6.20 5.22
CA VAL A 55 3.91 5.37 4.27
C VAL A 55 2.47 5.15 4.74
N VAL A 56 2.23 4.93 6.03
CA VAL A 56 0.85 4.83 6.55
C VAL A 56 0.08 6.13 6.34
N ARG A 57 0.68 7.30 6.61
CA ARG A 57 0.02 8.59 6.36
C ARG A 57 -0.37 8.76 4.90
N GLU A 58 0.51 8.36 3.99
CA GLU A 58 0.21 8.40 2.55
C GLU A 58 -0.91 7.42 2.18
N CYS A 59 -0.89 6.19 2.71
CA CYS A 59 -1.98 5.24 2.53
C CYS A 59 -3.31 5.81 3.01
N LEU A 60 -3.36 6.41 4.20
CA LEU A 60 -4.60 6.95 4.79
C LEU A 60 -5.31 7.93 3.86
N ILE A 61 -4.58 8.74 3.09
CA ILE A 61 -5.17 9.66 2.08
C ILE A 61 -6.04 8.91 1.08
N PHE A 62 -5.63 7.72 0.62
CA PHE A 62 -6.41 6.91 -0.32
C PHE A 62 -7.66 6.32 0.34
N TRP A 63 -7.52 5.85 1.57
CA TRP A 63 -8.63 5.24 2.32
C TRP A 63 -9.67 6.27 2.76
N GLU A 64 -9.23 7.47 3.14
CA GLU A 64 -10.09 8.63 3.43
C GLU A 64 -10.85 9.09 2.18
N LYS A 65 -10.17 9.18 1.02
CA LYS A 65 -10.82 9.48 -0.27
C LYS A 65 -11.87 8.43 -0.65
N ALA A 66 -11.63 7.17 -0.28
CA ALA A 66 -12.57 6.07 -0.47
C ALA A 66 -13.67 6.02 0.61
N ARG A 67 -13.61 6.87 1.64
CA ARG A 67 -14.54 6.90 2.78
C ARG A 67 -14.63 5.58 3.54
N ILE A 68 -13.56 4.78 3.48
CA ILE A 68 -13.51 3.48 4.15
C ILE A 68 -12.81 3.66 5.50
N PRO A 69 -13.45 3.27 6.62
CA PRO A 69 -12.83 3.36 7.93
C PRO A 69 -11.63 2.43 8.02
N THR A 70 -10.54 2.92 8.60
CA THR A 70 -9.28 2.18 8.77
C THR A 70 -9.05 1.77 10.22
N ARG A 71 -8.10 0.86 10.43
CA ARG A 71 -7.58 0.54 11.77
C ARG A 71 -6.74 1.71 12.28
N ALA A 72 -6.56 1.77 13.60
CA ALA A 72 -5.68 2.75 14.20
C ALA A 72 -4.26 2.68 13.62
N THR A 73 -3.65 3.85 13.41
CA THR A 73 -2.31 4.03 12.82
C THR A 73 -1.24 3.06 13.35
N PRO A 74 -1.12 2.80 14.67
CA PRO A 74 -0.12 1.85 15.17
C PRO A 74 -0.24 0.44 14.58
N HIS A 75 -1.46 -0.07 14.38
CA HIS A 75 -1.68 -1.39 13.78
C HIS A 75 -1.32 -1.41 12.28
N CYS A 76 -1.57 -0.31 11.58
CA CYS A 76 -1.17 -0.15 10.19
C CYS A 76 0.37 -0.14 10.06
N VAL A 77 1.05 0.57 10.96
CA VAL A 77 2.53 0.61 11.02
C VAL A 77 3.08 -0.79 11.32
N GLU A 78 2.50 -1.50 12.29
CA GLU A 78 2.90 -2.86 12.64
C GLU A 78 2.75 -3.80 11.44
N LYS A 79 1.69 -3.65 10.63
CA LYS A 79 1.51 -4.42 9.39
C LYS A 79 2.65 -4.20 8.40
N ILE A 80 3.07 -2.95 8.17
CA ILE A 80 4.23 -2.65 7.31
C ILE A 80 5.51 -3.27 7.86
N MET A 81 5.74 -3.15 9.18
CA MET A 81 6.92 -3.73 9.83
C MET A 81 6.96 -5.26 9.68
N LYS A 82 5.81 -5.94 9.81
CA LYS A 82 5.71 -7.39 9.57
C LYS A 82 6.05 -7.75 8.13
N MET A 83 5.55 -7.02 7.15
CA MET A 83 5.86 -7.22 5.74
C MET A 83 7.35 -7.01 5.44
N TYR A 84 7.96 -5.96 5.98
CA TYR A 84 9.41 -5.72 5.85
C TYR A 84 10.23 -6.85 6.45
N ASN A 85 9.89 -7.29 7.67
CA ASN A 85 10.62 -8.36 8.35
C ASN A 85 10.50 -9.68 7.59
N TYR A 86 9.32 -10.00 7.06
CA TYR A 86 9.11 -11.17 6.21
C TYR A 86 9.99 -11.10 4.96
N TRP A 87 9.95 -9.98 4.23
CA TRP A 87 10.85 -9.75 3.09
C TRP A 87 12.33 -9.86 3.45
N ARG A 88 12.75 -9.30 4.60
CA ARG A 88 14.15 -9.32 5.05
C ARG A 88 14.62 -10.74 5.34
N ASN A 89 13.73 -11.60 5.84
CA ASN A 89 14.01 -13.02 6.04
C ASN A 89 14.14 -13.75 4.70
N LEU A 90 13.27 -13.48 3.72
CA LEU A 90 13.37 -14.03 2.36
C LEU A 90 14.71 -13.64 1.72
N GLN A 91 15.09 -12.36 1.80
CA GLN A 91 16.36 -11.89 1.28
C GLN A 91 17.56 -12.60 1.94
N LYS A 92 17.51 -12.84 3.25
CA LYS A 92 18.57 -13.56 3.96
C LYS A 92 18.64 -15.04 3.58
N SER A 93 17.50 -15.70 3.36
CA SER A 93 17.44 -17.10 2.96
C SER A 93 17.86 -17.30 1.50
N ALA A 94 17.58 -16.35 0.62
CA ALA A 94 18.04 -16.37 -0.78
C ALA A 94 19.57 -16.47 -0.87
N CYS A 95 20.28 -15.78 0.01
CA CYS A 95 21.74 -15.89 0.09
C CYS A 95 22.25 -17.26 0.58
N ARG A 96 21.40 -18.11 1.17
CA ARG A 96 21.77 -19.38 1.83
C ARG A 96 21.45 -20.66 1.02
N ARG A 97 20.82 -20.54 -0.17
CA ARG A 97 20.48 -21.66 -1.10
C ARG A 97 19.96 -22.94 -0.42
N SER A 98 18.75 -22.91 0.15
CA SER A 98 17.99 -24.12 0.52
C SER A 98 16.76 -24.30 -0.38
N GLU A 99 16.03 -25.44 -0.29
CA GLU A 99 14.86 -25.78 -1.15
C GLU A 99 13.52 -25.14 -0.71
N LYS A 100 13.27 -25.01 0.60
CA LYS A 100 12.08 -24.32 1.18
C LYS A 100 11.89 -22.80 0.87
N PRO A 101 12.89 -22.01 0.44
CA PRO A 101 12.74 -20.60 0.09
C PRO A 101 11.81 -20.33 -1.09
N GLU A 102 11.75 -21.20 -2.11
CA GLU A 102 11.07 -20.88 -3.37
C GLU A 102 9.56 -20.68 -3.23
N GLU A 103 8.89 -21.52 -2.45
CA GLU A 103 7.43 -21.40 -2.24
C GLU A 103 7.08 -20.09 -1.50
N ASN A 104 7.86 -19.75 -0.48
CA ASN A 104 7.65 -18.51 0.27
C ASN A 104 7.90 -17.27 -0.60
N GLU A 105 8.89 -17.32 -1.50
CA GLU A 105 9.13 -16.25 -2.47
C GLU A 105 7.99 -16.14 -3.48
N ARG A 106 7.47 -17.26 -3.99
CA ARG A 106 6.31 -17.27 -4.89
C ARG A 106 5.06 -16.69 -4.21
N ASN A 107 4.79 -17.09 -2.97
CA ASN A 107 3.69 -16.56 -2.17
C ASN A 107 3.85 -15.06 -1.88
N PHE A 108 5.07 -14.62 -1.55
CA PHE A 108 5.35 -13.20 -1.39
C PHE A 108 5.10 -12.42 -2.69
N ILE A 109 5.60 -12.93 -3.82
CA ILE A 109 5.43 -12.29 -5.14
C ILE A 109 3.95 -12.20 -5.53
N SER A 110 3.18 -13.26 -5.32
CA SER A 110 1.74 -13.27 -5.64
C SER A 110 0.98 -12.25 -4.79
N ASP A 111 1.37 -12.07 -3.52
CA ASP A 111 0.77 -11.10 -2.61
C ASP A 111 1.15 -9.64 -2.87
N LEU A 112 2.22 -9.36 -3.61
CA LEU A 112 2.69 -7.99 -3.82
C LEU A 112 1.65 -7.10 -4.52
N ASN A 113 0.84 -7.67 -5.41
CA ASN A 113 -0.18 -6.90 -6.14
C ASN A 113 -1.53 -6.85 -5.40
N ASN A 114 -1.67 -7.59 -4.31
CA ASN A 114 -2.86 -7.59 -3.46
C ASN A 114 -2.98 -6.28 -2.66
N LEU A 115 -4.19 -6.02 -2.20
CA LEU A 115 -4.54 -4.84 -1.40
C LEU A 115 -3.71 -4.80 -0.12
N PHE A 116 -3.10 -3.65 0.16
CA PHE A 116 -2.60 -3.34 1.49
C PHE A 116 -3.78 -3.00 2.40
N ASP A 117 -4.51 -4.04 2.83
CA ASP A 117 -5.79 -3.87 3.52
C ASP A 117 -5.60 -3.36 4.95
N ILE A 118 -5.96 -2.10 5.18
CA ILE A 118 -5.97 -1.47 6.50
C ILE A 118 -7.38 -1.09 6.95
N ALA A 119 -8.41 -1.68 6.32
CA ALA A 119 -9.78 -1.47 6.71
C ALA A 119 -9.99 -1.85 8.18
N HIS A 120 -10.84 -1.08 8.86
CA HIS A 120 -11.37 -1.45 10.17
C HIS A 120 -11.96 -2.86 10.12
N ALA A 121 -11.88 -3.63 11.20
CA ALA A 121 -12.39 -5.00 11.23
C ALA A 121 -13.86 -5.09 10.80
N ASN A 122 -14.66 -4.12 11.28
CA ASN A 122 -16.09 -4.01 10.98
C ASN A 122 -16.35 -3.00 9.85
N ALA A 123 -15.39 -2.73 8.95
CA ALA A 123 -15.55 -1.69 7.93
C ALA A 123 -16.81 -1.90 7.07
N LEU A 124 -17.12 -3.14 6.70
CA LEU A 124 -18.30 -3.45 5.88
C LEU A 124 -19.64 -3.19 6.59
N GLU A 125 -19.64 -3.17 7.93
CA GLU A 125 -20.83 -2.86 8.75
C GLU A 125 -20.94 -1.35 9.00
N ILE A 126 -19.80 -0.66 9.15
CA ILE A 126 -19.73 0.77 9.41
C ILE A 126 -20.04 1.60 8.15
N ILE A 127 -19.62 1.11 6.98
CA ILE A 127 -19.88 1.77 5.70
C ILE A 127 -21.39 1.77 5.41
N LYS A 128 -21.97 2.97 5.35
CA LYS A 128 -23.41 3.15 5.07
C LYS A 128 -23.74 3.18 3.59
N ILE A 129 -22.77 3.56 2.75
CA ILE A 129 -22.95 3.72 1.30
C ILE A 129 -22.63 2.39 0.63
N GLU A 130 -23.60 1.81 -0.06
CA GLU A 130 -23.44 0.48 -0.68
C GLU A 130 -22.37 0.50 -1.77
N GLU A 131 -22.21 1.61 -2.49
CA GLU A 131 -21.17 1.82 -3.48
C GLU A 131 -19.76 1.74 -2.88
N ASP A 132 -19.51 2.40 -1.74
CA ASP A 132 -18.23 2.35 -1.03
C ASP A 132 -17.94 0.93 -0.50
N ARG A 133 -19.00 0.23 -0.05
CA ARG A 133 -18.92 -1.17 0.42
C ARG A 133 -18.54 -2.11 -0.73
N LYS A 134 -19.20 -1.97 -1.88
CA LYS A 134 -18.90 -2.72 -3.12
C LYS A 134 -17.50 -2.40 -3.63
N PHE A 135 -17.07 -1.14 -3.54
CA PHE A 135 -15.72 -0.74 -3.91
C PHE A 135 -14.66 -1.42 -3.03
N LEU A 136 -14.83 -1.46 -1.70
CA LEU A 136 -13.91 -2.19 -0.81
C LEU A 136 -13.82 -3.67 -1.20
N LEU A 137 -14.95 -4.31 -1.47
CA LEU A 137 -14.99 -5.72 -1.90
C LEU A 137 -14.26 -5.93 -3.23
N SER A 138 -14.48 -5.07 -4.23
CA SER A 138 -13.81 -5.17 -5.53
C SER A 138 -12.31 -4.91 -5.44
N GLN A 139 -11.87 -4.06 -4.51
CA GLN A 139 -10.45 -3.83 -4.23
C GLN A 139 -9.79 -5.04 -3.54
N ARG A 140 -10.54 -5.88 -2.80
CA ARG A 140 -9.99 -7.10 -2.17
C ARG A 140 -9.79 -8.26 -3.14
N GLU A 141 -10.47 -8.24 -4.27
CA GLU A 141 -10.32 -9.25 -5.32
C GLU A 141 -8.96 -9.15 -6.04
N PRO A 142 -8.49 -10.25 -6.66
CA PRO A 142 -7.28 -10.25 -7.48
C PRO A 142 -7.31 -9.13 -8.52
N GLY A 143 -6.22 -8.36 -8.59
CA GLY A 143 -6.09 -7.22 -9.50
C GLY A 143 -6.70 -5.90 -9.00
N ARG A 144 -7.32 -5.89 -7.81
CA ARG A 144 -7.92 -4.70 -7.17
C ARG A 144 -8.86 -3.96 -8.13
N ARG A 145 -10.01 -4.57 -8.46
CA ARG A 145 -10.93 -4.04 -9.49
C ARG A 145 -11.59 -2.74 -9.04
N GLY A 146 -11.76 -1.82 -9.97
CA GLY A 146 -12.29 -0.47 -9.70
C GLY A 146 -11.18 0.56 -9.41
N CYS A 147 -11.56 1.84 -9.45
CA CYS A 147 -10.69 2.97 -9.20
C CYS A 147 -11.47 4.11 -8.53
N LEU A 148 -10.76 4.94 -7.76
CA LEU A 148 -11.18 6.20 -7.17
C LEU A 148 -11.31 7.26 -8.29
N MET A 149 -12.33 7.14 -9.14
CA MET A 149 -12.57 8.11 -10.23
C MET A 149 -13.58 9.16 -9.78
N GLY A 150 -13.19 10.43 -9.90
CA GLY A 150 -14.07 11.59 -9.79
C GLY A 150 -14.54 11.93 -8.36
N ILE A 151 -14.81 13.21 -8.13
CA ILE A 151 -15.58 13.64 -6.96
C ILE A 151 -17.05 13.34 -7.28
N ASP A 152 -17.73 12.55 -6.44
CA ASP A 152 -19.19 12.42 -6.55
C ASP A 152 -19.83 13.76 -6.18
N MET A 153 -20.12 14.57 -7.20
CA MET A 153 -20.68 15.90 -7.03
C MET A 153 -22.07 15.88 -6.40
N LYS A 154 -22.84 14.79 -6.53
CA LYS A 154 -24.16 14.67 -5.88
C LYS A 154 -23.99 14.50 -4.38
N LEU A 155 -23.06 13.63 -3.98
CA LEU A 155 -22.72 13.40 -2.59
C LEU A 155 -22.07 14.64 -1.96
N ALA A 156 -21.13 15.27 -2.67
CA ALA A 156 -20.47 16.49 -2.21
C ALA A 156 -21.45 17.66 -1.98
N LYS A 157 -22.51 17.77 -2.80
CA LYS A 157 -23.58 18.76 -2.58
C LYS A 157 -24.39 18.47 -1.31
N ARG A 158 -24.77 17.20 -1.11
CA ARG A 158 -25.50 16.75 0.09
C ARG A 158 -24.73 17.03 1.37
N GLU A 159 -23.42 16.76 1.38
CA GLU A 159 -22.56 16.97 2.56
C GLU A 159 -22.30 18.44 2.87
N LYS A 160 -22.27 19.29 1.83
CA LYS A 160 -22.09 20.73 2.00
C LYS A 160 -23.39 21.48 2.30
N GLY A 161 -24.53 20.77 2.39
CA GLY A 161 -25.84 21.37 2.68
C GLY A 161 -26.39 22.24 1.53
N TYR A 162 -25.87 22.08 0.31
CA TYR A 162 -26.42 22.75 -0.87
C TYR A 162 -27.58 21.88 -1.39
N TYR A 163 -28.81 22.24 -0.99
CA TYR A 163 -30.04 21.65 -1.51
C TYR A 163 -30.29 22.05 -2.97
#